data_AF-W4PLJ9-F1
#
_entry.id   AF-W4PLJ9-F1
#
_cell.length_a   1.000
_cell.length_b   1.000
_cell.length_c   1.000
_cell.angle_alpha   90.00
_cell.angle_beta   90.00
_cell.angle_gamma   90.00
#
_symmetry.space_group_name_H-M   'P 1'
#
loop_
_entity.id
_entity.type
_entity.pdbx_description
1 polymer ?
#
loop_
_entity_poly.entity_id
_entity_poly.type
_entity_poly.pdbx_seq_one_letter_code
_entity_poly.pdbx_strand_id
1 'polypeptide(L)'
;MQITRQRVRPAMDVDTTETCPTCFGKGKIKSSILFTDTLENKIDYLVNKLKVKKFSLHVHPYVAAYINQGIMSLKRKWQMKYGFGVKIIPNQKLAFLQYVFYDTQREEIDMKEEIEIK
;
A
#
# COMPACT_ATOMS: atom_id res chain seq x y z
N MET A 1 6.21 42.27 -18.67
CA MET A 1 7.39 42.84 -17.99
C MET A 1 7.97 41.76 -17.09
N GLN A 2 9.25 41.40 -17.26
CA GLN A 2 9.88 40.29 -16.56
C GLN A 2 11.11 40.85 -15.83
N ILE A 3 11.19 40.63 -14.51
CA ILE A 3 12.21 41.22 -13.63
C ILE A 3 13.18 40.11 -13.22
N THR A 4 14.46 40.27 -13.52
CA THR A 4 15.52 39.35 -13.09
C THR A 4 16.24 39.94 -11.87
N ARG A 5 16.36 39.13 -10.81
CA ARG A 5 17.09 39.49 -9.59
C ARG A 5 18.40 38.70 -9.53
N GLN A 6 19.51 39.38 -9.34
CA GLN A 6 20.82 38.73 -9.17
C GLN A 6 21.01 38.22 -7.74
N ARG A 7 21.44 36.97 -7.58
CA ARG A 7 21.67 36.32 -6.28
C ARG A 7 23.08 36.62 -5.76
N VAL A 8 23.19 37.31 -4.62
CA VAL A 8 24.47 37.86 -4.08
C VAL A 8 25.14 36.94 -3.04
N ARG A 9 24.51 35.81 -2.64
CA ARG A 9 25.11 34.83 -1.72
C ARG A 9 24.97 33.41 -2.29
N PRO A 10 26.03 32.59 -2.29
CA PRO A 10 25.89 31.16 -2.55
C PRO A 10 25.05 30.55 -1.42
N ALA A 11 23.99 29.82 -1.76
CA ALA A 11 23.29 29.01 -0.77
C ALA A 11 24.07 27.71 -0.58
N MET A 12 24.33 27.37 0.68
CA MET A 12 24.64 25.99 1.04
C MET A 12 23.33 25.22 0.89
N ASP A 13 23.16 24.56 -0.24
CA ASP A 13 22.00 23.70 -0.51
C ASP A 13 22.26 22.38 0.21
N VAL A 14 22.01 22.38 1.52
CA VAL A 14 21.94 21.13 2.28
C VAL A 14 20.56 20.58 2.00
N ASP A 15 20.46 19.61 1.10
CA ASP A 15 19.23 18.86 0.86
C ASP A 15 18.82 18.11 2.14
N THR A 16 18.05 18.78 3.00
CA THR A 16 17.41 18.18 4.18
C THR A 16 16.06 17.56 3.83
N THR A 17 15.74 17.42 2.54
CA THR A 17 14.44 16.92 2.10
C THR A 17 14.47 15.41 1.93
N GLU A 18 13.64 14.71 2.69
CA GLU A 18 13.45 13.27 2.56
C GLU A 18 12.40 12.97 1.48
N THR A 19 12.58 11.89 0.74
CA THR A 19 11.60 11.47 -0.26
C THR A 19 10.32 10.99 0.42
N CYS A 20 9.16 11.50 -0.03
CA CYS A 20 7.88 11.09 0.53
C CYS A 20 7.67 9.58 0.32
N PRO A 21 7.41 8.78 1.37
CA PRO A 21 7.30 7.32 1.28
C PRO A 21 6.03 6.84 0.56
N THR A 22 5.08 7.73 0.29
CA THR A 22 3.81 7.40 -0.39
C THR A 22 3.85 7.75 -1.88
N CYS A 23 4.45 8.90 -2.25
CA CYS A 23 4.51 9.32 -3.65
C CYS A 23 5.88 9.14 -4.29
N PHE A 24 6.90 8.71 -3.53
CA PHE A 24 8.28 8.49 -3.99
C PHE A 24 8.82 9.67 -4.81
N GLY A 25 8.48 10.91 -4.41
CA GLY A 25 8.90 12.13 -5.11
C GLY A 25 8.06 12.51 -6.34
N LYS A 26 7.07 11.72 -6.76
CA LYS A 26 6.21 12.01 -7.93
C LYS A 26 5.17 13.11 -7.69
N GLY A 27 4.91 13.49 -6.44
CA GLY A 27 3.94 14.53 -6.07
C GLY A 27 2.46 14.19 -6.30
N LYS A 28 2.15 12.97 -6.75
CA LYS A 28 0.79 12.44 -6.94
C LYS A 28 0.68 11.04 -6.35
N ILE A 29 -0.47 10.71 -5.78
CA ILE A 29 -0.77 9.40 -5.20
C ILE A 29 -1.97 8.76 -5.90
N LYS A 30 -2.01 7.43 -5.98
CA LYS A 30 -3.19 6.71 -6.46
C LYS A 30 -4.33 6.90 -5.45
N SER A 31 -5.57 6.89 -5.94
CA SER A 31 -6.75 7.02 -5.09
C SER A 31 -6.83 5.89 -4.07
N SER A 32 -7.13 6.24 -2.82
CA SER A 32 -7.31 5.30 -1.71
C SER A 32 -8.44 4.29 -1.96
N ILE A 33 -9.44 4.67 -2.76
CA ILE A 33 -10.58 3.80 -3.07
C ILE A 33 -10.19 2.69 -4.05
N LEU A 34 -9.35 3.00 -5.04
CA LEU A 34 -8.86 2.02 -6.01
C LEU A 34 -7.85 1.06 -5.38
N PHE A 35 -7.24 1.46 -4.26
CA PHE A 35 -6.31 0.61 -3.54
C PHE A 35 -6.98 -0.68 -3.04
N THR A 36 -8.23 -0.62 -2.57
CA THR A 36 -8.93 -1.83 -2.15
C THR A 36 -9.22 -2.79 -3.29
N ASP A 37 -9.51 -2.27 -4.49
CA ASP A 37 -9.73 -3.11 -5.68
C ASP A 37 -8.42 -3.77 -6.12
N THR A 38 -7.29 -3.05 -6.05
CA THR A 38 -5.97 -3.64 -6.31
C THR A 38 -5.59 -4.71 -5.30
N LEU A 39 -5.98 -4.55 -4.03
CA LEU A 39 -5.78 -5.58 -3.00
C LEU A 39 -6.64 -6.81 -3.28
N GLU A 40 -7.89 -6.63 -3.70
CA GLU A 40 -8.77 -7.74 -4.06
C GLU A 40 -8.20 -8.56 -5.21
N ASN A 41 -7.72 -7.91 -6.28
CA ASN A 41 -7.07 -8.59 -7.40
C ASN A 41 -5.82 -9.37 -6.98
N LYS A 42 -5.03 -8.84 -6.03
CA LYS A 42 -3.85 -9.53 -5.49
C LYS A 42 -4.22 -10.72 -4.62
N ILE A 43 -5.29 -10.61 -3.83
CA ILE A 43 -5.84 -11.72 -3.06
C ILE A 43 -6.33 -12.82 -4.00
N ASP A 44 -7.01 -12.45 -5.08
CA ASP A 44 -7.46 -13.39 -6.11
C ASP A 44 -6.29 -14.18 -6.71
N TYR A 45 -5.24 -13.47 -7.12
CA TYR A 45 -4.04 -14.10 -7.64
C TYR A 45 -3.41 -15.06 -6.62
N LEU A 46 -3.27 -14.64 -5.36
CA LEU A 46 -2.65 -15.43 -4.31
C LEU A 46 -3.45 -16.70 -3.99
N VAL A 47 -4.77 -16.62 -3.95
CA VAL A 47 -5.63 -17.77 -3.63
C VAL A 47 -5.78 -18.70 -4.84
N ASN A 48 -5.97 -18.16 -6.05
CA ASN A 48 -6.25 -18.96 -7.25
C ASN A 48 -4.98 -19.53 -7.90
N LYS A 49 -3.89 -18.76 -7.96
CA LYS A 49 -2.64 -19.17 -8.62
C LYS A 49 -1.69 -19.86 -7.65
N LEU A 50 -1.41 -19.24 -6.51
CA LEU A 50 -0.46 -19.77 -5.51
C LEU A 50 -1.12 -20.79 -4.55
N LYS A 51 -2.46 -20.93 -4.59
CA LYS A 51 -3.25 -21.87 -3.75
C LYS A 51 -3.04 -21.68 -2.25
N VAL A 52 -2.58 -20.50 -1.83
CA VAL A 52 -2.40 -20.15 -0.42
C VAL A 52 -3.76 -19.76 0.16
N LYS A 53 -4.36 -20.67 0.93
CA LYS A 53 -5.70 -20.46 1.52
C LYS A 53 -5.70 -19.64 2.81
N LYS A 54 -4.55 -19.52 3.47
CA LYS A 54 -4.41 -18.83 4.77
C LYS A 54 -3.26 -17.85 4.69
N PHE A 55 -3.54 -16.57 4.84
CA PHE A 55 -2.53 -15.52 4.79
C PHE A 55 -2.93 -14.36 5.69
N SER A 56 -1.94 -13.55 6.08
CA SER A 56 -2.14 -12.34 6.86
C SER A 56 -1.74 -11.13 6.02
N LEU A 57 -2.71 -10.27 5.73
CA LEU A 57 -2.53 -9.01 5.03
C LEU A 57 -2.23 -7.91 6.04
N HIS A 58 -1.03 -7.35 5.98
CA HIS A 58 -0.61 -6.22 6.80
C HIS A 58 -0.80 -4.93 5.98
N VAL A 59 -1.55 -3.99 6.54
CA VAL A 59 -1.88 -2.70 5.91
C VAL A 59 -1.88 -1.58 6.95
N HIS A 60 -1.79 -0.33 6.51
CA HIS A 60 -1.90 0.82 7.40
C HIS A 60 -3.24 0.81 8.17
N PRO A 61 -3.29 1.21 9.46
CA PRO A 61 -4.51 1.14 10.29
C PRO A 61 -5.73 1.85 9.69
N TYR A 62 -5.51 2.93 8.95
CA TYR A 62 -6.60 3.62 8.23
C TYR A 62 -7.31 2.72 7.21
N VAL A 63 -6.52 2.01 6.39
CA VAL A 63 -7.07 1.08 5.39
C VAL A 63 -7.65 -0.15 6.08
N ALA A 64 -7.01 -0.65 7.14
CA ALA A 64 -7.55 -1.74 7.95
C ALA A 64 -8.94 -1.40 8.53
N ALA A 65 -9.12 -0.17 9.03
CA ALA A 65 -10.39 0.30 9.54
C ALA A 65 -11.44 0.34 8.42
N TYR A 66 -11.09 0.89 7.25
CA TYR A 66 -11.97 0.92 6.08
C TYR A 66 -12.41 -0.48 5.62
N ILE A 67 -11.47 -1.43 5.55
CA ILE A 67 -11.76 -2.83 5.18
C ILE A 67 -12.71 -3.51 6.18
N ASN A 68 -12.58 -3.18 7.47
CA ASN A 68 -13.38 -3.75 8.55
C ASN A 68 -14.66 -2.96 8.85
N GLN A 69 -14.90 -1.84 8.18
CA GLN A 69 -16.01 -0.95 8.49
C GLN A 69 -17.36 -1.59 8.11
N GLY A 70 -18.32 -1.52 9.04
CA GLY A 70 -19.71 -1.93 8.83
C GLY A 70 -20.00 -3.43 9.00
N ILE A 71 -21.29 -3.78 8.87
CA ILE A 71 -21.81 -5.15 9.09
C ILE A 71 -21.47 -6.08 7.90
N MET A 72 -21.50 -5.53 6.67
CA MET A 72 -21.09 -6.20 5.42
C MET A 72 -19.74 -5.67 4.92
N SER A 73 -18.74 -5.76 5.78
CA SER A 73 -17.40 -5.24 5.53
C SER A 73 -16.71 -5.93 4.32
N LEU A 74 -15.74 -5.23 3.72
CA LEU A 74 -14.93 -5.78 2.62
C LEU A 74 -14.23 -7.07 3.05
N LYS A 75 -13.78 -7.13 4.31
CA LYS A 75 -13.26 -8.36 4.92
C LYS A 75 -14.24 -9.53 4.77
N ARG A 76 -15.51 -9.34 5.07
CA ARG A 76 -16.51 -10.42 4.99
C ARG A 76 -16.76 -10.83 3.54
N LYS A 77 -16.78 -9.88 2.60
CA LYS A 77 -16.86 -10.18 1.16
C LYS A 77 -15.69 -11.04 0.70
N TRP A 78 -14.46 -10.68 1.09
CA TRP A 78 -13.26 -11.45 0.76
C TRP A 78 -13.26 -12.83 1.42
N GLN A 79 -13.70 -12.95 2.67
CA GLN A 79 -13.83 -14.24 3.35
C GLN A 79 -14.83 -15.17 2.67
N MET A 80 -15.93 -14.64 2.12
CA MET A 80 -16.91 -15.44 1.39
C MET A 80 -16.39 -15.86 0.00
N LYS A 81 -15.64 -14.99 -0.69
CA LYS A 81 -15.07 -15.28 -2.03
C LYS A 81 -13.87 -16.24 -1.97
N TYR A 82 -12.95 -15.99 -1.05
CA TYR A 82 -11.63 -16.66 -0.99
C TYR A 82 -11.49 -17.64 0.17
N GLY A 83 -12.47 -17.70 1.07
CA GLY A 83 -12.49 -18.53 2.25
C GLY A 83 -12.04 -17.81 3.54
N PHE A 84 -12.25 -18.46 4.68
CA PHE A 84 -12.03 -17.88 6.02
C PHE A 84 -10.57 -17.65 6.41
N GLY A 85 -9.60 -17.93 5.53
CA GLY A 85 -8.18 -17.79 5.83
C GLY A 85 -7.61 -16.37 5.69
N VAL A 86 -8.42 -15.38 5.30
CA VAL A 86 -8.01 -13.97 5.19
C VAL A 86 -7.97 -13.31 6.56
N LYS A 87 -6.77 -12.92 7.02
CA LYS A 87 -6.58 -12.09 8.21
C LYS A 87 -6.05 -10.71 7.82
N ILE A 88 -6.67 -9.65 8.33
CA ILE A 88 -6.19 -8.27 8.14
C ILE A 88 -5.59 -7.78 9.45
N ILE A 89 -4.33 -7.36 9.41
CA ILE A 89 -3.57 -6.90 10.57
C ILE A 89 -3.16 -5.43 10.33
N PRO A 90 -3.57 -4.49 11.21
CA PRO A 90 -3.12 -3.12 11.12
C PRO A 90 -1.64 -3.01 11.50
N ASN A 91 -0.83 -2.38 10.65
CA ASN A 91 0.59 -2.14 10.90
C ASN A 91 0.93 -0.66 10.66
N GLN A 92 1.32 0.04 11.73
CA GLN A 92 1.66 1.46 11.70
C GLN A 92 2.99 1.77 11.01
N LYS A 93 3.85 0.77 10.83
CA LYS A 93 5.15 0.95 10.15
C LYS A 93 4.99 1.18 8.64
N LEU A 94 3.86 0.78 8.06
CA LEU A 94 3.60 0.85 6.63
C LEU A 94 3.08 2.24 6.22
N ALA A 95 3.52 2.74 5.08
CA ALA A 95 2.91 3.94 4.50
C ALA A 95 1.48 3.67 4.01
N PHE A 96 0.75 4.73 3.69
CA PHE A 96 -0.69 4.68 3.44
C PHE A 96 -1.12 3.70 2.33
N LEU A 97 -0.36 3.62 1.23
CA LEU A 97 -0.62 2.70 0.10
C LEU A 97 0.29 1.46 0.12
N GLN A 98 1.00 1.21 1.21
CA GLN A 98 1.85 0.04 1.33
C GLN A 98 1.07 -1.12 1.96
N TYR A 99 1.35 -2.32 1.48
CA TYR A 99 0.79 -3.56 1.99
C TYR A 99 1.86 -4.64 1.95
N VAL A 100 1.73 -5.62 2.84
CA VAL A 100 2.59 -6.80 2.88
C VAL A 100 1.73 -8.02 3.15
N PHE A 101 2.00 -9.11 2.44
CA PHE A 101 1.35 -10.39 2.66
C PHE A 101 2.30 -11.33 3.40
N TYR A 102 1.81 -11.98 4.44
CA TYR A 102 2.52 -13.03 5.16
C TYR A 102 1.80 -14.36 5.01
N ASP A 103 2.55 -15.43 4.76
CA ASP A 103 2.00 -16.78 4.85
C ASP A 103 1.85 -17.23 6.31
N THR A 104 1.25 -18.40 6.49
CA THR A 104 1.11 -19.15 7.73
C THR A 104 2.46 -19.39 8.43
N GLN A 105 3.56 -19.50 7.67
CA GLN A 105 4.93 -19.64 8.17
C GLN A 105 5.59 -18.30 8.56
N ARG A 106 4.85 -17.18 8.48
CA ARG A 106 5.34 -15.80 8.68
C ARG A 106 6.41 -15.37 7.67
N GLU A 107 6.53 -16.07 6.55
CA GLU A 107 7.34 -15.65 5.43
C GLU A 107 6.61 -14.56 4.65
N GLU A 108 7.34 -13.51 4.29
CA GLU A 108 6.82 -12.43 3.45
C GLU A 108 6.64 -12.96 2.02
N ILE A 109 5.39 -12.99 1.58
CA ILE A 109 5.06 -13.25 0.18
C ILE A 109 5.24 -11.92 -0.54
N ASP A 110 6.44 -11.73 -1.10
CA ASP A 110 6.78 -10.52 -1.82
C ASP A 110 5.98 -10.47 -3.14
N MET A 111 4.78 -9.90 -3.06
CA MET A 111 3.97 -9.49 -4.20
C MET A 111 4.16 -8.00 -4.47
N LYS A 112 5.37 -7.46 -4.27
CA LYS A 112 5.68 -6.15 -4.83
C LYS A 112 5.52 -6.30 -6.34
N GLU A 113 4.54 -5.60 -6.88
CA GLU A 113 4.65 -5.19 -8.27
C GLU A 113 6.00 -4.48 -8.34
N GLU A 114 6.90 -4.99 -9.19
CA GLU A 114 7.95 -4.16 -9.78
C GLU A 114 7.23 -2.90 -10.25
N ILE A 115 7.36 -1.82 -9.47
CA ILE A 115 6.86 -0.52 -9.87
C ILE A 115 7.63 -0.22 -11.15
N GLU A 116 6.98 -0.48 -12.29
CA GLU A 116 7.13 0.20 -13.56
C GLU A 116 8.46 0.95 -13.65
N ILE A 117 9.57 0.20 -13.81
CA ILE A 117 10.82 0.77 -14.28
C ILE A 117 10.65 0.89 -15.80
N LYS A 118 9.92 1.93 -16.21
CA LYS A 118 10.02 2.53 -17.54
C LYS A 118 9.51 3.96 -17.50
#